data_AF-A0A182EU06-F1
#
_entry.id   AF-A0A182EU06-F1
#
_cell.length_a   1.000
_cell.length_b   1.000
_cell.length_c   1.000
_cell.angle_alpha   90.00
_cell.angle_beta   90.00
_cell.angle_gamma   90.00
#
_symmetry.space_group_name_H-M   'P 1'
#
loop_
_entity.id
_entity.type
_entity.pdbx_description
1 polymer ?
#
loop_
_entity_poly.entity_id
_entity_poly.type
_entity_poly.pdbx_seq_one_letter_code
_entity_poly.pdbx_strand_id
1 'polypeptide(L)'
;LAMKLLTHNFLSSVFLKGVTEGYPLILTATRKEIKEHEYNDSFVQRMIPKLNYSAFREAALSIGEGEKLPEQLPEKLEDDELKNELHRLLVCVEIIDGELKCPESGRVFPIREGIPNMLANADEIK
;
A
#
# COMPACT_ATOMS: atom_id res chain seq x y z
N LEU A 1 -9.66 -10.74 7.52
CA LEU A 1 -8.51 -10.53 6.62
C LEU A 1 -8.64 -9.10 6.15
N ALA A 2 -7.71 -8.21 6.53
CA ALA A 2 -7.79 -6.81 6.13
C ALA A 2 -6.57 -6.39 5.31
N MET A 3 -6.75 -5.38 4.47
CA MET A 3 -5.76 -4.94 3.50
C MET A 3 -4.62 -4.22 4.22
N LYS A 4 -3.40 -4.74 4.06
CA LYS A 4 -2.18 -4.09 4.56
C LYS A 4 -1.63 -3.14 3.50
N LEU A 5 -0.83 -2.15 3.91
CA LEU A 5 -0.10 -1.30 2.95
C LEU A 5 0.85 -2.11 2.06
N LEU A 6 1.38 -3.23 2.58
CA LEU A 6 2.14 -4.17 1.75
C LEU A 6 1.33 -4.68 0.56
N THR A 7 0.05 -5.04 0.78
CA THR A 7 -0.83 -5.52 -0.29
C THR A 7 -1.05 -4.42 -1.33
N HIS A 8 -1.34 -3.19 -0.87
CA HIS A 8 -1.50 -2.02 -1.74
C HIS A 8 -0.30 -1.82 -2.67
N ASN A 9 0.92 -1.99 -2.16
CA ASN A 9 2.15 -1.77 -2.93
C ASN A 9 2.30 -2.72 -4.14
N PHE A 10 1.55 -3.82 -4.21
CA PHE A 10 1.54 -4.77 -5.32
C PHE A 10 0.27 -4.73 -6.18
N LEU A 11 -0.70 -3.86 -5.88
CA LEU A 11 -1.92 -3.72 -6.67
C LEU A 11 -1.71 -2.68 -7.79
N SER A 12 -2.09 -3.04 -9.02
CA SER A 12 -2.12 -2.13 -10.17
C SER A 12 -3.42 -2.29 -10.95
N SER A 13 -3.78 -1.26 -11.71
CA SER A 13 -4.96 -1.25 -12.58
C SER A 13 -4.62 -1.33 -14.08
N VAL A 14 -3.43 -1.83 -14.43
CA VAL A 14 -2.96 -1.91 -15.83
C VAL A 14 -3.84 -2.77 -16.74
N PHE A 15 -4.68 -3.62 -16.16
CA PHE A 15 -5.65 -4.46 -16.87
C PHE A 15 -6.85 -3.68 -17.43
N LEU A 16 -7.08 -2.43 -16.98
CA LEU A 16 -8.15 -1.59 -17.50
C LEU A 16 -7.81 -1.05 -18.91
N LYS A 17 -8.82 -0.93 -19.77
CA LYS A 17 -8.68 -0.27 -21.08
C LYS A 17 -8.22 1.17 -20.91
N GLY A 18 -7.30 1.59 -21.77
CA GLY A 18 -6.75 2.95 -21.77
C GLY A 18 -5.76 3.26 -20.63
N VAL A 19 -5.44 2.29 -19.77
CA VAL A 19 -4.43 2.45 -18.70
C VAL A 19 -3.12 1.82 -19.15
N THR A 20 -2.01 2.55 -19.05
CA THR A 20 -0.69 2.06 -19.49
C THR A 20 0.15 1.57 -18.32
N GLU A 21 0.20 2.32 -17.23
CA GLU A 21 0.99 2.00 -16.02
C GLU A 21 0.08 1.52 -14.89
N GLY A 22 -0.99 2.28 -14.57
CA GLY A 22 -2.00 1.93 -13.58
C GLY A 22 -1.47 1.76 -12.16
N TYR A 23 -0.35 2.43 -11.83
CA TYR A 23 0.35 2.29 -10.56
C TYR A 23 1.07 3.60 -10.18
N PRO A 24 1.17 3.96 -8.88
CA PRO A 24 0.44 3.36 -7.77
C PRO A 24 -1.04 3.74 -7.80
N LEU A 25 -1.89 2.91 -7.18
CA LEU A 25 -3.27 3.27 -6.94
C LEU A 25 -3.33 4.32 -5.82
N ILE A 26 -4.09 5.39 -6.02
CA ILE A 26 -4.24 6.45 -5.02
C ILE A 26 -5.12 5.91 -3.89
N LEU A 27 -4.53 5.77 -2.70
CA LEU A 27 -5.20 5.24 -1.51
C LEU A 27 -5.85 6.37 -0.72
N THR A 28 -7.15 6.22 -0.43
CA THR A 28 -7.86 7.02 0.58
C THR A 28 -8.50 6.08 1.59
N ALA A 29 -8.16 6.24 2.87
CA ALA A 29 -8.73 5.42 3.94
C ALA A 29 -9.74 6.23 4.75
N THR A 30 -10.96 5.69 4.90
CA THR A 30 -11.99 6.26 5.78
C THR A 30 -11.98 5.59 7.15
N ARG A 31 -11.54 4.34 7.23
CA ARG A 31 -11.31 3.60 8.48
C ARG A 31 -10.06 2.74 8.37
N LYS A 32 -9.20 2.84 9.37
CA LYS A 32 -8.00 2.00 9.55
C LYS A 32 -7.97 1.44 10.97
N GLU A 33 -7.32 0.30 11.13
CA GLU A 33 -7.05 -0.35 12.41
C GLU A 33 -5.56 -0.68 12.51
N ILE A 34 -5.06 -0.71 13.75
CA ILE A 34 -3.69 -1.12 14.05
C ILE A 34 -3.77 -2.46 14.75
N LYS A 35 -3.18 -3.48 14.11
CA LYS A 35 -3.07 -4.81 14.67
C LYS A 35 -1.60 -5.14 14.91
N GLU A 36 -1.23 -5.32 16.16
CA GLU A 36 0.15 -5.63 16.51
C GLU A 36 0.56 -7.02 16.00
N HIS A 37 1.76 -7.07 15.46
CA HIS A 37 2.45 -8.29 15.03
C HIS A 37 3.84 -8.29 15.65
N GLU A 38 4.34 -9.47 16.02
CA GLU A 38 5.71 -9.63 16.51
C GLU A 38 6.69 -9.16 15.43
N TYR A 39 7.66 -8.34 15.84
CA TYR A 39 8.67 -7.81 14.93
C TYR A 39 9.47 -8.94 14.28
N ASN A 40 9.60 -8.89 12.95
CA ASN A 40 10.36 -9.86 12.18
C ASN A 40 11.35 -9.18 11.24
N ASP A 41 12.60 -9.09 11.68
CA ASP A 41 13.70 -8.46 10.93
C ASP A 41 13.93 -9.12 9.56
N SER A 42 13.93 -10.45 9.52
CA SER A 42 14.13 -11.21 8.29
C SER A 42 13.04 -10.94 7.26
N PHE A 43 11.81 -10.71 7.71
CA PHE A 43 10.70 -10.31 6.84
C PHE A 43 10.92 -8.90 6.26
N VAL A 44 11.26 -7.92 7.10
CA VAL A 44 11.52 -6.54 6.66
C VAL A 44 12.66 -6.55 5.61
N GLN A 45 13.81 -7.13 5.93
CA GLN A 45 14.95 -7.19 5.02
C GLN A 45 14.62 -7.85 3.66
N ARG A 46 13.74 -8.86 3.65
CA ARG A 46 13.30 -9.53 2.42
C ARG A 46 12.27 -8.75 1.61
N MET A 47 11.45 -7.95 2.27
CA MET A 47 10.38 -7.19 1.63
C MET A 47 10.88 -5.87 1.06
N ILE A 48 11.75 -5.15 1.77
CA ILE A 48 12.23 -3.83 1.34
C ILE A 48 12.73 -3.80 -0.11
N PRO A 49 13.56 -4.74 -0.59
CA PRO A 49 14.03 -4.74 -1.99
C PRO A 49 12.93 -4.99 -3.04
N LYS A 50 11.76 -5.51 -2.61
CA LYS A 50 10.61 -5.80 -3.48
C LYS A 50 9.59 -4.67 -3.51
N LEU A 51 9.69 -3.72 -2.59
CA LEU A 51 8.77 -2.60 -2.51
C LEU A 51 9.13 -1.56 -3.56
N ASN A 52 8.10 -0.97 -4.16
CA ASN A 52 8.24 0.38 -4.65
C ASN A 52 8.12 1.33 -3.45
N TYR A 53 9.26 1.81 -2.94
CA TYR A 53 9.30 2.60 -1.72
C TYR A 53 8.57 3.94 -1.85
N SER A 54 8.68 4.63 -2.99
CA SER A 54 8.00 5.91 -3.18
C SER A 54 6.49 5.75 -3.13
N ALA A 55 5.94 4.74 -3.80
CA ALA A 55 4.52 4.40 -3.74
C ALA A 55 4.06 3.99 -2.33
N PHE A 56 4.89 3.23 -1.62
CA PHE A 56 4.61 2.83 -0.24
C PHE A 56 4.55 4.05 0.71
N ARG A 57 5.53 4.95 0.59
CA ARG A 57 5.59 6.18 1.38
C ARG A 57 4.40 7.09 1.08
N GLU A 58 4.05 7.26 -0.20
CA GLU A 58 2.88 8.05 -0.61
C GLU A 58 1.58 7.49 0.00
N ALA A 59 1.39 6.17 -0.05
CA ALA A 59 0.24 5.51 0.56
C ALA A 59 0.21 5.66 2.08
N ALA A 60 1.36 5.56 2.76
CA ALA A 60 1.45 5.79 4.19
C ALA A 60 1.12 7.26 4.56
N LEU A 61 1.59 8.22 3.77
CA LEU A 61 1.28 9.64 3.95
C LEU A 61 -0.20 9.94 3.72
N SER A 62 -0.82 9.35 2.69
CA SER A 62 -2.23 9.62 2.37
C SER A 62 -3.21 9.16 3.46
N ILE A 63 -2.78 8.23 4.32
CA ILE A 63 -3.55 7.76 5.48
C ILE A 63 -3.07 8.35 6.80
N GLY A 64 -2.13 9.30 6.79
CA GLY A 64 -1.59 9.96 7.99
C GLY A 64 -0.69 9.08 8.87
N GLU A 65 0.00 8.10 8.28
CA GLU A 65 0.92 7.19 8.99
C GLU A 65 2.38 7.30 8.51
N GLY A 66 2.64 8.06 7.45
CA GLY A 66 3.95 8.11 6.78
C GLY A 66 4.93 9.17 7.28
N GLU A 67 4.59 9.95 8.32
CA GLU A 67 5.41 11.11 8.75
C GLU A 67 6.82 10.73 9.22
N LYS A 68 6.97 9.52 9.77
CA LYS A 68 8.26 9.00 10.25
C LYS A 68 9.11 8.37 9.14
N LEU A 69 8.57 8.23 7.92
CA LEU A 69 9.32 7.68 6.80
C LEU A 69 10.21 8.73 6.15
N PRO A 70 11.51 8.46 5.97
CA PRO A 70 12.40 9.35 5.23
C PRO A 70 11.94 9.47 3.76
N GLU A 71 12.37 10.52 3.07
CA GLU A 71 12.04 10.68 1.64
C GLU A 71 12.66 9.59 0.76
N GLN A 72 13.84 9.11 1.16
CA GLN A 72 14.58 8.05 0.50
C GLN A 72 15.03 7.04 1.55
N LEU A 73 14.96 5.75 1.22
CA LEU A 73 15.55 4.73 2.09
C LEU A 73 17.07 4.88 2.12
N PRO A 74 17.70 4.71 3.29
CA PRO A 74 19.15 4.61 3.36
C PRO A 74 19.64 3.37 2.61
N GLU A 75 20.85 3.42 2.07
CA GLU A 75 21.47 2.26 1.40
C GLU A 75 21.55 1.03 2.30
N LYS A 76 21.76 1.26 3.60
CA LYS A 76 21.76 0.24 4.64
C LYS A 76 20.69 0.55 5.67
N LEU A 77 19.80 -0.41 5.87
CA LEU A 77 18.75 -0.32 6.88
C LEU A 77 19.31 -0.83 8.22
N GLU A 78 20.09 0.00 8.92
CA GLU A 78 20.69 -0.34 10.21
C GLU A 78 19.92 0.24 11.40
N ASP A 79 19.22 1.36 11.19
CA ASP A 79 18.41 2.03 12.20
C ASP A 79 17.19 1.19 12.62
N ASP A 80 17.18 0.77 13.89
CA ASP A 80 16.11 -0.05 14.45
C ASP A 80 14.78 0.70 14.56
N GLU A 81 14.77 2.02 14.73
CA GLU A 81 13.53 2.81 14.75
C GLU A 81 12.86 2.77 13.37
N LEU A 82 13.64 3.00 12.30
CA LEU A 82 13.16 2.91 10.93
C LEU A 82 12.71 1.49 10.57
N LYS A 83 13.43 0.44 10.98
CA LYS A 83 13.00 -0.95 10.75
C LYS A 83 11.68 -1.26 11.43
N ASN A 84 11.50 -0.84 12.68
CA ASN A 84 10.27 -1.03 13.43
C ASN A 84 9.10 -0.28 12.78
N GLU A 85 9.34 0.95 12.31
CA GLU A 85 8.33 1.74 11.61
C GLU A 85 7.94 1.10 10.27
N LEU A 86 8.93 0.63 9.49
CA LEU A 86 8.68 -0.12 8.26
C LEU A 86 7.87 -1.39 8.53
N HIS A 87 8.25 -2.18 9.53
CA HIS A 87 7.48 -3.35 9.94
C HIS A 87 6.03 -2.99 10.27
N ARG A 88 5.83 -1.97 11.12
CA ARG A 88 4.50 -1.49 11.53
C ARG A 88 3.64 -1.12 10.33
N LEU A 89 4.18 -0.32 9.42
CA LEU A 89 3.44 0.12 8.23
C LEU A 89 3.19 -1.03 7.25
N LEU A 90 4.13 -1.96 7.09
CA LEU A 90 3.99 -3.09 6.17
C LEU A 90 2.88 -4.05 6.60
N VAL A 91 2.75 -4.35 7.88
CA VAL A 91 1.85 -5.43 8.34
C VAL A 91 0.88 -5.08 9.46
N CYS A 92 1.16 -4.06 10.28
CA CYS A 92 0.31 -3.74 11.42
C CYS A 92 -0.80 -2.74 11.07
N VAL A 93 -0.60 -1.87 10.08
CA VAL A 93 -1.64 -0.93 9.62
C VAL A 93 -2.55 -1.63 8.61
N GLU A 94 -3.80 -1.83 9.01
CA GLU A 94 -4.84 -2.45 8.20
C GLU A 94 -5.89 -1.41 7.78
N ILE A 95 -6.16 -1.30 6.48
CA ILE A 95 -7.24 -0.47 5.96
C ILE A 95 -8.51 -1.30 5.99
N ILE A 96 -9.54 -0.81 6.69
CA ILE A 96 -10.82 -1.49 6.84
C ILE A 96 -11.80 -0.97 5.78
N ASP A 97 -11.94 0.35 5.67
CA ASP A 97 -12.82 1.00 4.71
C ASP A 97 -12.09 2.13 4.00
N GLY A 98 -12.34 2.28 2.70
CA GLY A 98 -11.67 3.28 1.88
C GLY A 98 -11.82 2.99 0.39
N GLU A 99 -10.92 3.53 -0.40
CA GLU A 99 -10.88 3.34 -1.84
C GLU A 99 -9.48 3.40 -2.42
N LEU A 100 -9.30 2.71 -3.54
CA LEU A 100 -8.14 2.76 -4.40
C LEU A 100 -8.56 3.37 -5.74
N LYS A 101 -7.95 4.47 -6.16
CA LYS A 101 -8.27 5.12 -7.42
C LYS A 101 -7.15 4.93 -8.44
N CYS A 102 -7.51 4.50 -9.64
CA CYS A 102 -6.60 4.44 -10.78
C CYS A 102 -6.13 5.86 -11.14
N PRO A 103 -4.81 6.11 -11.25
CA PRO A 103 -4.30 7.45 -11.56
C PRO A 103 -4.62 7.91 -12.99
N GLU A 104 -4.73 6.98 -13.94
CA GLU A 104 -4.94 7.30 -15.36
C GLU A 104 -6.43 7.34 -15.77
N SER A 105 -7.20 6.29 -15.44
CA SER A 105 -8.62 6.20 -15.82
C SER A 105 -9.57 6.87 -14.82
N GLY A 106 -9.09 7.18 -13.61
CA GLY A 106 -9.92 7.64 -12.51
C GLY A 106 -10.87 6.58 -11.93
N ARG A 107 -10.84 5.33 -12.41
CA ARG A 107 -11.66 4.23 -11.89
C ARG A 107 -11.38 4.01 -10.40
N VAL A 108 -12.45 3.92 -9.62
CA VAL A 108 -12.39 3.72 -8.17
C VAL A 108 -12.70 2.27 -7.81
N PHE A 109 -11.85 1.65 -7.00
CA PHE A 109 -12.01 0.32 -6.44
C PHE A 109 -12.26 0.45 -4.93
N PRO A 110 -13.46 0.13 -4.44
CA PRO A 110 -13.78 0.30 -3.02
C PRO A 110 -13.09 -0.76 -2.17
N ILE A 111 -12.68 -0.37 -0.97
CA ILE A 111 -12.23 -1.26 0.11
C ILE A 111 -13.37 -1.33 1.12
N ARG A 112 -13.86 -2.54 1.40
CA ARG A 112 -14.91 -2.77 2.40
C ARG A 112 -14.53 -3.94 3.28
N GLU A 113 -14.66 -3.78 4.60
CA GLU A 113 -14.32 -4.82 5.58
C GLU A 113 -12.89 -5.38 5.38
N GLY A 114 -12.00 -4.51 4.92
CA GLY A 114 -10.60 -4.80 4.66
C GLY A 114 -10.31 -5.54 3.35
N ILE A 115 -11.28 -5.68 2.45
CA ILE A 115 -11.11 -6.36 1.17
C ILE A 115 -11.23 -5.34 0.02
N PRO A 116 -10.16 -5.11 -0.77
CA PRO A 116 -10.23 -4.29 -1.97
C PRO A 116 -10.97 -5.04 -3.09
N ASN A 117 -12.00 -4.42 -3.67
CA ASN A 117 -12.71 -4.98 -4.81
C ASN A 117 -12.11 -4.48 -6.13
N MET A 118 -11.25 -5.31 -6.73
CA MET A 118 -10.55 -5.03 -8.00
C MET A 118 -11.29 -5.56 -9.24
N LEU A 119 -12.55 -5.98 -9.11
CA LEU A 119 -13.34 -6.45 -10.25
C LEU A 119 -13.68 -5.30 -11.21
N ALA A 120 -13.56 -5.57 -12.50
CA ALA A 120 -13.95 -4.67 -13.58
C ALA A 120 -14.94 -5.38 -14.51
N ASN A 121 -15.80 -4.60 -15.17
CA ASN A 121 -16.73 -5.14 -16.16
C ASN A 121 -15.98 -5.56 -17.43
N ALA A 122 -16.58 -6.46 -18.21
CA ALA A 122 -15.95 -7.00 -19.43
C ALA A 122 -15.62 -5.90 -20.46
N ASP A 123 -16.39 -4.82 -20.50
CA ASP A 123 -16.14 -3.67 -21.36
C ASP A 123 -15.01 -2.76 -20.86
N GLU A 124 -14.61 -2.86 -19.59
CA GLU A 124 -13.53 -2.10 -18.97
C GLU A 124 -12.16 -2.80 -19.06
N ILE A 125 -12.11 -4.09 -19.41
CA ILE A 125 -10.88 -4.92 -19.42
C ILE A 125 -10.28 -4.99 -20.83
N LYS A 126 -8.94 -4.89 -20.92
CA LYS A 126 -8.18 -5.02 -22.18
C LYS A 126 -8.41 -6.35 -22.91
#